data_AF-A0A525C047-F1
#
_entry.id   AF-A0A525C047-F1
#
_cell.length_a   1.000
_cell.length_b   1.000
_cell.length_c   1.000
_cell.angle_alpha   90.00
_cell.angle_beta   90.00
_cell.angle_gamma   90.00
#
_symmetry.space_group_name_H-M   'P 1'
#
loop_
_entity.id
_entity.type
_entity.pdbx_description
1 polymer ?
#
loop_
_entity_poly.entity_id
_entity_poly.type
_entity_poly.pdbx_seq_one_letter_code
_entity_poly.pdbx_strand_id
1 'polypeptide(L)'
;MALPALLDTHLLDDEHFAQAYDGVTPEQRAWLKTSIAFLHAAKEWGGPHRSVRTSEYSGATLVEVERMSRWAVVLMGRDVISPVRVVACASAARLAGVEEVVAVVLDEQPGEASPLPDPVLAGLELAGVESVALLSPDQVSQLMAEAVDQGEPGVVLALGELAGAFSAALGQARHCLKIWREPEMLPLAAWGRASWNWDALEFAHPGAEFVVYGEAGDAPGHVRRAGESLEEMIRNPHTAVYLEQQDMEQALASTDRVLGPGCESVWFWPELSRDFFIHTGRAWARSRPEGE
;
A
#
# COMPACT_ATOMS: atom_id res chain seq x y z
N MET A 1 7.83 21.48 -3.20
CA MET A 1 6.84 21.55 -4.30
C MET A 1 5.49 21.45 -3.64
N ALA A 2 4.56 22.36 -3.94
CA ALA A 2 3.20 22.25 -3.42
C ALA A 2 2.45 21.19 -4.22
N LEU A 3 1.67 20.37 -3.54
CA LEU A 3 0.62 19.58 -4.18
C LEU A 3 -0.26 20.50 -5.06
N PRO A 4 -0.83 20.01 -6.17
CA PRO A 4 -1.59 20.88 -7.08
C PRO A 4 -2.75 21.60 -6.37
N ALA A 5 -3.00 22.86 -6.73
CA ALA A 5 -3.98 23.74 -6.08
C ALA A 5 -5.41 23.19 -6.08
N LEU A 6 -5.71 22.24 -6.99
CA LEU A 6 -6.98 21.51 -6.99
C LEU A 6 -7.25 20.82 -5.64
N LEU A 7 -6.23 20.31 -4.96
CA LEU A 7 -6.39 19.61 -3.69
C LEU A 7 -6.89 20.55 -2.58
N ASP A 8 -6.42 21.79 -2.52
CA ASP A 8 -6.73 22.74 -1.42
C ASP A 8 -8.24 22.95 -1.21
N THR A 9 -9.05 22.81 -2.27
CA THR A 9 -10.51 22.99 -2.22
C THR A 9 -11.30 21.71 -1.96
N HIS A 10 -10.61 20.56 -1.90
CA HIS A 10 -11.20 19.22 -1.84
C HIS A 10 -10.69 18.37 -0.66
N LEU A 11 -9.81 18.92 0.17
CA LEU A 11 -9.34 18.27 1.39
C LEU A 11 -10.48 18.12 2.41
N LEU A 12 -10.51 16.98 3.09
CA LEU A 12 -11.26 16.83 4.33
C LEU A 12 -10.68 17.78 5.38
N ASP A 13 -11.57 18.34 6.20
CA ASP A 13 -11.18 19.14 7.35
C ASP A 13 -10.77 18.26 8.55
N ASP A 14 -10.14 18.89 9.55
CA ASP A 14 -9.72 18.24 10.79
C ASP A 14 -10.90 17.64 11.59
N GLU A 15 -12.12 18.12 11.37
CA GLU A 15 -13.30 17.61 12.08
C GLU A 15 -13.63 16.18 11.66
N HIS A 16 -13.47 15.84 10.38
CA HIS A 16 -13.63 14.46 9.91
C HIS A 16 -12.60 13.51 10.53
N PHE A 17 -11.35 13.94 10.65
CA PHE A 17 -10.30 13.16 11.32
C PHE A 17 -10.61 12.96 12.80
N ALA A 18 -11.00 14.01 13.51
CA ALA A 18 -11.38 13.94 14.92
C ALA A 18 -12.56 12.98 15.15
N GLN A 19 -13.60 13.08 14.31
CA GLN A 19 -14.76 12.18 14.37
C GLN A 19 -14.36 10.72 14.13
N ALA A 20 -13.52 10.44 13.12
CA ALA A 20 -13.04 9.10 12.85
C ALA A 20 -12.16 8.55 13.99
N TYR A 21 -11.29 9.38 14.56
CA TYR A 21 -10.46 8.99 15.69
C TYR A 21 -11.29 8.58 16.92
N ASP A 22 -12.36 9.33 17.20
CA ASP A 22 -13.30 9.07 18.29
C ASP A 22 -14.21 7.86 18.00
N GLY A 23 -14.53 7.61 16.73
CA GLY A 23 -15.30 6.45 16.27
C GLY A 23 -14.57 5.11 16.39
N VAL A 24 -13.24 5.13 16.48
CA VAL A 24 -12.40 3.93 16.63
C VAL A 24 -12.13 3.64 18.11
N THR A 25 -12.23 2.38 18.53
CA THR A 25 -11.97 1.99 19.93
C THR A 25 -10.48 2.09 20.31
N PRO A 26 -10.13 2.21 21.61
CA PRO A 26 -8.73 2.20 22.04
C PRO A 26 -7.96 0.95 21.58
N GLU A 27 -8.61 -0.20 21.55
CA GLU A 27 -8.03 -1.47 21.12
C GLU A 27 -7.74 -1.49 19.62
N GLN A 28 -8.69 -1.06 18.79
CA GLN A 28 -8.49 -0.92 17.34
C GLN A 28 -7.38 0.08 17.00
N ARG A 29 -7.28 1.19 17.74
CA ARG A 29 -6.15 2.12 17.60
C ARG A 29 -4.82 1.45 17.98
N ALA A 30 -4.81 0.56 18.98
CA ALA A 30 -3.61 -0.19 19.33
C ALA A 30 -3.21 -1.15 18.20
N TRP A 31 -4.16 -1.84 17.58
CA TRP A 31 -3.92 -2.71 16.41
C TRP A 31 -3.32 -1.96 15.22
N LEU A 32 -3.84 -0.76 14.91
CA LEU A 32 -3.27 0.11 13.85
C LEU A 32 -1.84 0.53 14.18
N LYS A 33 -1.60 0.98 15.41
CA LYS A 33 -0.25 1.35 15.88
C LYS A 33 0.71 0.18 15.83
N THR A 34 0.27 -1.03 16.18
CA THR A 34 1.06 -2.26 16.04
C THR A 34 1.42 -2.49 14.58
N SER A 35 0.46 -2.43 13.65
CA SER A 35 0.74 -2.57 12.21
C SER A 35 1.80 -1.58 11.73
N ILE A 36 1.65 -0.31 12.10
CA ILE A 36 2.61 0.75 11.76
C ILE A 36 3.99 0.44 12.36
N ALA A 37 4.05 0.07 13.64
CA ALA A 37 5.31 -0.25 14.31
C ALA A 37 6.05 -1.41 13.62
N PHE A 38 5.34 -2.46 13.19
CA PHE A 38 5.94 -3.56 12.44
C PHE A 38 6.47 -3.11 11.07
N LEU A 39 5.73 -2.27 10.34
CA LEU A 39 6.19 -1.69 9.08
C LEU A 39 7.46 -0.85 9.26
N HIS A 40 7.54 -0.06 10.34
CA HIS A 40 8.74 0.69 10.70
C HIS A 40 9.92 -0.22 11.07
N ALA A 41 9.67 -1.33 11.76
CA ALA A 41 10.71 -2.27 12.18
C ALA A 41 11.28 -3.09 11.01
N ALA A 42 10.45 -3.40 10.01
CA ALA A 42 10.82 -4.25 8.88
C ALA A 42 11.63 -3.54 7.77
N LYS A 43 11.72 -2.21 7.79
CA LYS A 43 12.33 -1.43 6.68
C LYS A 43 13.76 -1.00 7.00
N GLU A 44 14.64 -1.20 6.04
CA GLU A 44 15.91 -0.48 5.98
C GLU A 44 15.62 0.98 5.65
N TRP A 45 15.90 1.87 6.61
CA TRP A 45 15.69 3.31 6.48
C TRP A 45 16.43 3.86 5.26
N GLY A 46 15.69 4.47 4.34
CA GLY A 46 16.25 5.21 3.23
C GLY A 46 15.56 6.55 3.12
N GLY A 47 16.27 7.63 3.43
CA GLY A 47 15.79 8.98 3.17
C GLY A 47 15.70 9.30 1.67
N PRO A 48 15.34 10.56 1.33
CA PRO A 48 15.32 11.04 -0.04
C PRO A 48 16.58 10.62 -0.80
N HIS A 49 16.39 9.95 -1.92
CA HIS A 49 17.48 9.34 -2.69
C HIS A 49 17.64 10.06 -4.02
N ARG A 50 18.85 10.55 -4.28
CA ARG A 50 19.26 10.95 -5.61
C ARG A 50 20.67 10.47 -5.85
N SER A 51 20.86 9.64 -6.86
CA SER A 51 22.18 9.17 -7.28
C SER A 51 22.39 9.47 -8.76
N VAL A 52 23.62 9.79 -9.13
CA VAL A 52 24.06 9.88 -10.52
C VAL A 52 25.33 9.06 -10.61
N ARG A 53 25.32 8.04 -11.46
CA ARG A 53 26.48 7.18 -11.71
C ARG A 53 26.87 7.30 -13.18
N THR A 54 28.14 7.61 -13.43
CA THR A 54 28.72 7.53 -14.76
C THR A 54 29.63 6.31 -14.83
N SER A 55 29.49 5.49 -15.85
CA SER A 55 30.30 4.29 -16.08
C SER A 55 30.86 4.32 -17.51
N GLU A 56 32.16 4.13 -17.62
CA GLU A 56 32.86 4.07 -18.90
C GLU A 56 32.98 2.62 -19.36
N TYR A 57 32.63 2.38 -20.62
CA TYR A 57 32.78 1.11 -21.33
C TYR A 57 33.62 1.36 -22.59
N SER A 58 34.17 0.30 -23.20
CA SER A 58 34.99 0.42 -24.41
C SER A 58 34.22 1.09 -25.56
N GLY A 59 34.39 2.41 -25.72
CA GLY A 59 33.76 3.24 -26.75
C GLY A 59 32.37 3.77 -26.41
N ALA A 60 31.92 3.67 -25.16
CA ALA A 60 30.64 4.24 -24.73
C ALA A 60 30.64 4.66 -23.26
N THR A 61 29.89 5.72 -22.96
CA THR A 61 29.64 6.19 -21.60
C THR A 61 28.17 5.94 -21.24
N LEU A 62 27.92 5.34 -20.09
CA LEU A 62 26.59 5.19 -19.49
C LEU A 62 26.44 6.19 -18.35
N VAL A 63 25.34 6.95 -18.36
CA VAL A 63 24.90 7.75 -17.22
C VAL A 63 23.61 7.15 -16.68
N GLU A 64 23.62 6.75 -15.42
CA GLU A 64 22.45 6.29 -14.66
C GLU A 64 22.06 7.35 -13.65
N VAL A 65 20.78 7.69 -13.59
CA VAL A 65 20.23 8.64 -12.61
C VAL A 65 19.12 7.94 -11.86
N GLU A 66 19.21 7.91 -10.55
CA GLU A 66 18.14 7.46 -9.67
C GLU A 66 17.55 8.65 -8.93
N ARG A 67 16.22 8.70 -8.85
CA ARG A 67 15.48 9.74 -8.12
C ARG A 67 14.35 9.09 -7.33
N MET A 68 14.26 9.39 -6.04
CA MET A 68 13.08 9.07 -5.24
C MET A 68 11.85 9.79 -5.81
N SER A 69 10.69 9.13 -5.73
CA SER A 69 9.41 9.77 -6.03
C SER A 69 9.23 10.97 -5.10
N ARG A 70 8.88 12.13 -5.65
CA ARG A 70 8.72 13.35 -4.88
C ARG A 70 7.35 13.45 -4.20
N TRP A 71 6.37 12.75 -4.78
CA TRP A 71 5.02 12.63 -4.27
C TRP A 71 4.47 11.22 -4.49
N ALA A 72 3.52 10.83 -3.63
CA ALA A 72 2.70 9.63 -3.78
C ALA A 72 1.22 9.96 -3.58
N VAL A 73 0.38 9.41 -4.44
CA VAL A 73 -1.09 9.42 -4.27
C VAL A 73 -1.54 8.02 -3.90
N VAL A 74 -2.12 7.87 -2.70
CA VAL A 74 -2.88 6.67 -2.33
C VAL A 74 -4.29 6.87 -2.87
N LEU A 75 -4.57 6.31 -4.04
CA LEU A 75 -5.88 6.40 -4.69
C LEU A 75 -6.75 5.23 -4.23
N MET A 76 -7.94 5.53 -3.72
CA MET A 76 -8.86 4.52 -3.18
C MET A 76 -10.29 4.78 -3.60
N GLY A 77 -11.05 3.72 -3.81
CA GLY A 77 -12.51 3.79 -3.91
C GLY A 77 -13.17 3.65 -2.55
N ARG A 78 -14.50 3.86 -2.52
CA ARG A 78 -15.33 3.65 -1.33
C ARG A 78 -15.42 2.17 -0.90
N ASP A 79 -15.01 1.25 -1.78
CA ASP A 79 -14.91 -0.18 -1.53
C ASP A 79 -13.74 -0.57 -0.63
N VAL A 80 -12.78 0.35 -0.41
CA VAL A 80 -11.63 0.13 0.47
C VAL A 80 -12.04 0.29 1.93
N ILE A 81 -12.31 -0.85 2.57
CA ILE A 81 -12.76 -0.89 3.98
C ILE A 81 -11.70 -1.42 4.96
N SER A 82 -10.59 -1.98 4.47
CA SER A 82 -9.51 -2.49 5.33
C SER A 82 -8.54 -1.38 5.73
N PRO A 83 -8.45 -1.03 7.03
CA PRO A 83 -7.59 0.06 7.47
C PRO A 83 -6.11 -0.32 7.40
N VAL A 84 -5.76 -1.59 7.68
CA VAL A 84 -4.35 -2.02 7.68
C VAL A 84 -3.77 -2.10 6.26
N ARG A 85 -4.59 -2.41 5.24
CA ARG A 85 -4.19 -2.40 3.82
C ARG A 85 -3.84 -0.99 3.36
N VAL A 86 -4.66 -0.01 3.76
CA VAL A 86 -4.43 1.41 3.51
C VAL A 86 -3.18 1.90 4.22
N VAL A 87 -3.05 1.62 5.52
CA VAL A 87 -1.87 1.96 6.32
C VAL A 87 -0.60 1.39 5.70
N ALA A 88 -0.59 0.11 5.33
CA ALA A 88 0.55 -0.54 4.68
C ALA A 88 0.99 0.17 3.40
N CYS A 89 0.03 0.68 2.64
CA CYS A 89 0.27 1.41 1.40
C CYS A 89 0.87 2.80 1.66
N ALA A 90 0.22 3.59 2.53
CA ALA A 90 0.64 4.94 2.89
C ALA A 90 2.01 4.94 3.61
N SER A 91 2.18 4.06 4.59
CA SER A 91 3.43 3.91 5.33
C SER A 91 4.56 3.46 4.40
N ALA A 92 4.32 2.60 3.41
CA ALA A 92 5.37 2.20 2.47
C ALA A 92 5.96 3.40 1.70
N ALA A 93 5.12 4.34 1.24
CA ALA A 93 5.58 5.56 0.58
C ALA A 93 6.38 6.46 1.52
N ARG A 94 5.87 6.72 2.73
CA ARG A 94 6.56 7.54 3.74
C ARG A 94 7.90 6.93 4.15
N LEU A 95 7.93 5.62 4.43
CA LEU A 95 9.13 4.89 4.83
C LEU A 95 10.16 4.81 3.70
N ALA A 96 9.73 4.86 2.43
CA ALA A 96 10.65 4.95 1.31
C ALA A 96 11.32 6.34 1.17
N GLY A 97 10.83 7.36 1.89
CA GLY A 97 11.36 8.72 1.84
C GLY A 97 10.63 9.63 0.84
N VAL A 98 9.39 9.28 0.44
CA VAL A 98 8.54 10.17 -0.34
C VAL A 98 8.06 11.32 0.55
N GLU A 99 8.37 12.55 0.14
CA GLU A 99 8.13 13.75 0.94
C GLU A 99 6.63 14.09 1.03
N GLU A 100 5.90 14.08 -0.09
CA GLU A 100 4.45 14.34 -0.10
C GLU A 100 3.68 13.04 -0.28
N VAL A 101 2.82 12.70 0.67
CA VAL A 101 1.88 11.58 0.52
C VAL A 101 0.48 12.10 0.80
N VAL A 102 -0.39 11.99 -0.21
CA VAL A 102 -1.79 12.38 -0.15
C VAL A 102 -2.67 11.16 -0.42
N ALA A 103 -3.75 11.02 0.33
CA ALA A 103 -4.80 10.07 0.02
C ALA A 103 -5.87 10.75 -0.83
N VAL A 104 -6.33 10.08 -1.87
CA VAL A 104 -7.41 10.55 -2.74
C VAL A 104 -8.48 9.49 -2.76
N VAL A 105 -9.67 9.87 -2.33
CA VAL A 105 -10.86 9.04 -2.45
C VAL A 105 -11.54 9.40 -3.76
N LEU A 106 -11.65 8.41 -4.63
CA LEU A 106 -12.38 8.50 -5.88
C LEU A 106 -13.87 8.50 -5.55
N ASP A 107 -14.49 9.68 -5.66
CA ASP A 107 -15.89 9.89 -5.32
C ASP A 107 -16.72 10.08 -6.58
N GLU A 108 -17.43 9.03 -6.98
CA GLU A 108 -18.35 9.10 -8.12
C GLU A 108 -19.67 9.81 -7.78
N GLN A 109 -19.99 10.02 -6.48
CA GLN A 109 -21.24 10.63 -6.00
C GLN A 109 -20.96 11.72 -4.96
N PRO A 110 -20.60 12.95 -5.40
CA PRO A 110 -20.28 14.05 -4.50
C PRO A 110 -21.47 14.41 -3.59
N GLY A 111 -21.24 14.43 -2.26
CA GLY A 111 -22.19 14.98 -1.28
C GLY A 111 -22.91 13.98 -0.36
N GLU A 112 -22.58 12.69 -0.38
CA GLU A 112 -23.01 11.74 0.66
C GLU A 112 -22.06 11.73 1.88
N ALA A 113 -22.55 11.25 3.02
CA ALA A 113 -21.81 11.17 4.30
C ALA A 113 -20.49 10.39 4.18
N SER A 114 -19.63 10.57 5.21
CA SER A 114 -18.20 10.21 5.27
C SER A 114 -17.73 9.22 4.21
N PRO A 115 -16.78 9.60 3.34
CA PRO A 115 -16.41 8.82 2.17
C PRO A 115 -15.68 7.52 2.50
N LEU A 116 -15.17 7.39 3.73
CA LEU A 116 -14.40 6.26 4.20
C LEU A 116 -14.88 5.82 5.57
N PRO A 117 -14.73 4.53 5.92
CA PRO A 117 -14.93 4.07 7.29
C PRO A 117 -13.98 4.73 8.27
N ASP A 118 -14.45 5.02 9.49
CA ASP A 118 -13.64 5.64 10.57
C ASP A 118 -12.28 4.95 10.79
N PRO A 119 -12.17 3.60 10.81
CA PRO A 119 -10.87 2.94 10.94
C PRO A 119 -9.87 3.28 9.85
N VAL A 120 -10.34 3.49 8.62
CA VAL A 120 -9.48 3.81 7.47
C VAL A 120 -8.94 5.23 7.61
N LEU A 121 -9.81 6.19 7.93
CA LEU A 121 -9.40 7.59 8.10
C LEU A 121 -8.47 7.76 9.32
N ALA A 122 -8.81 7.14 10.45
CA ALA A 122 -7.93 7.12 11.62
C ALA A 122 -6.59 6.41 11.34
N GLY A 123 -6.61 5.35 10.53
CA GLY A 123 -5.40 4.66 10.09
C GLY A 123 -4.48 5.55 9.25
N LEU A 124 -5.04 6.30 8.30
CA LEU A 124 -4.30 7.28 7.48
C LEU A 124 -3.64 8.36 8.34
N GLU A 125 -4.39 8.92 9.30
CA GLU A 125 -3.87 9.92 10.25
C GLU A 125 -2.71 9.35 11.08
N LEU A 126 -2.88 8.16 11.66
CA LEU A 126 -1.84 7.48 12.43
C LEU A 126 -0.61 7.13 11.58
N ALA A 127 -0.79 6.86 10.29
CA ALA A 127 0.29 6.64 9.33
C ALA A 127 0.97 7.95 8.87
N GLY A 128 0.52 9.10 9.38
CA GLY A 128 1.05 10.44 9.12
C GLY A 128 0.50 11.09 7.86
N VAL A 129 -0.55 10.56 7.24
CA VAL A 129 -1.21 11.18 6.07
C VAL A 129 -2.22 12.21 6.56
N GLU A 130 -1.83 13.48 6.50
CA GLU A 130 -2.63 14.63 6.96
C GLU A 130 -3.51 15.20 5.85
N SER A 131 -3.41 14.69 4.62
CA SER A 131 -4.14 15.20 3.46
C SER A 131 -4.93 14.08 2.82
N VAL A 132 -6.25 14.13 2.97
CA VAL A 132 -7.22 13.24 2.31
C VAL A 132 -8.14 14.12 1.47
N ALA A 133 -8.17 13.89 0.16
CA ALA A 133 -9.03 14.65 -0.75
C ALA A 133 -10.13 13.79 -1.35
N LEU A 134 -11.30 14.41 -1.54
CA LEU A 134 -12.44 13.82 -2.23
C LEU A 134 -12.52 14.36 -3.65
N LEU A 135 -12.24 13.50 -4.63
CA LEU A 135 -12.16 13.92 -6.03
C LEU A 135 -13.01 13.02 -6.93
N SER A 136 -13.71 13.64 -7.87
CA SER A 136 -14.36 12.91 -8.96
C SER A 136 -13.32 12.32 -9.94
N PRO A 137 -13.69 11.34 -10.78
CA PRO A 137 -12.79 10.80 -11.80
C PRO A 137 -12.14 11.85 -12.71
N ASP A 138 -12.89 12.89 -13.09
CA ASP A 138 -12.39 13.99 -13.92
C ASP A 138 -11.35 14.83 -13.15
N GLN A 139 -11.61 15.08 -11.86
CA GLN A 139 -10.69 15.83 -11.00
C GLN A 139 -9.40 15.04 -10.70
N VAL A 140 -9.48 13.72 -10.52
CA VAL A 140 -8.28 12.88 -10.41
C VAL A 140 -7.49 12.91 -11.73
N SER A 141 -8.16 12.86 -12.88
CA SER A 141 -7.49 12.97 -14.18
C SER A 141 -6.78 14.32 -14.35
N GLN A 142 -7.43 15.41 -13.92
CA GLN A 142 -6.85 16.75 -13.90
C GLN A 142 -5.64 16.81 -12.95
N LEU A 143 -5.77 16.31 -11.73
CA LEU A 143 -4.69 16.24 -10.75
C LEU A 143 -3.46 15.53 -11.32
N MET A 144 -3.66 14.39 -11.98
CA MET A 144 -2.57 13.61 -12.57
C MET A 144 -1.93 14.32 -13.76
N ALA A 145 -2.71 15.02 -14.59
CA ALA A 145 -2.18 15.83 -15.68
C ALA A 145 -1.29 16.97 -15.14
N GLU A 146 -1.78 17.71 -14.15
CA GLU A 146 -1.04 18.81 -13.51
C GLU A 146 0.24 18.32 -12.81
N ALA A 147 0.14 17.24 -12.04
CA ALA A 147 1.30 16.68 -11.32
C ALA A 147 2.39 16.21 -12.29
N VAL A 148 2.00 15.68 -13.45
CA VAL A 148 2.98 15.23 -14.42
C VAL A 148 3.53 16.36 -15.29
N ASP A 149 2.74 17.37 -15.63
CA ASP A 149 3.24 18.53 -16.38
C ASP A 149 4.36 19.27 -15.61
N GLN A 150 4.41 19.12 -14.28
CA GLN A 150 5.53 19.60 -13.44
C GLN A 150 6.83 18.79 -13.61
N GLY A 151 6.77 17.58 -14.18
CA GLY A 151 7.94 16.77 -14.55
C GLY A 151 8.66 16.05 -13.40
N GLU A 152 8.16 16.16 -12.17
CA GLU A 152 8.70 15.45 -11.02
C GLU A 152 8.25 13.99 -10.99
N PRO A 153 9.11 13.05 -10.54
CA PRO A 153 8.75 11.65 -10.43
C PRO A 153 7.70 11.45 -9.34
N GLY A 154 6.68 10.65 -9.65
CA GLY A 154 5.59 10.37 -8.75
C GLY A 154 5.04 8.97 -8.89
N VAL A 155 4.26 8.60 -7.88
CA VAL A 155 3.66 7.28 -7.81
C VAL A 155 2.19 7.35 -7.45
N VAL A 156 1.38 6.50 -8.08
CA VAL A 156 0.00 6.25 -7.70
C VAL A 156 -0.08 4.84 -7.14
N LEU A 157 -0.64 4.71 -5.95
CA LEU A 157 -0.91 3.45 -5.28
C LEU A 157 -2.42 3.26 -5.26
N ALA A 158 -2.94 2.43 -6.17
CA ALA A 158 -4.37 2.22 -6.34
C ALA A 158 -4.85 1.03 -5.50
N LEU A 159 -5.73 1.31 -4.53
CA LEU A 159 -6.36 0.32 -3.63
C LEU A 159 -7.85 0.16 -3.95
N GLY A 160 -8.34 -1.07 -3.96
CA GLY A 160 -9.71 -1.39 -4.33
C GLY A 160 -9.93 -1.49 -5.83
N GLU A 161 -11.07 -2.07 -6.21
CA GLU A 161 -11.42 -2.37 -7.59
C GLU A 161 -11.61 -1.09 -8.40
N LEU A 162 -12.30 -0.10 -7.82
CA LEU A 162 -12.61 1.15 -8.51
C LEU A 162 -11.34 1.94 -8.85
N ALA A 163 -10.45 2.12 -7.87
CA ALA A 163 -9.16 2.78 -8.11
C ALA A 163 -8.27 1.96 -9.05
N GLY A 164 -8.30 0.63 -8.94
CA GLY A 164 -7.59 -0.28 -9.84
C GLY A 164 -8.01 -0.08 -11.30
N ALA A 165 -9.32 -0.07 -11.57
CA ALA A 165 -9.88 0.16 -12.90
C ALA A 165 -9.55 1.57 -13.41
N PHE A 166 -9.73 2.59 -12.59
CA PHE A 166 -9.42 3.97 -12.98
C PHE A 166 -7.94 4.18 -13.28
N SER A 167 -7.05 3.62 -12.46
CA SER A 167 -5.60 3.73 -12.66
C SER A 167 -5.12 3.02 -13.93
N ALA A 168 -5.86 2.05 -14.46
CA ALA A 168 -5.58 1.45 -15.77
C ALA A 168 -5.69 2.50 -16.90
N ALA A 169 -6.64 3.43 -16.79
CA ALA A 169 -6.82 4.52 -17.74
C ALA A 169 -5.73 5.60 -17.62
N LEU A 170 -5.16 5.80 -16.43
CA LEU A 170 -4.04 6.74 -16.20
C LEU A 170 -2.73 6.29 -16.88
N GLY A 171 -2.57 4.98 -17.09
CA GLY A 171 -1.29 4.33 -17.45
C GLY A 171 -0.78 4.58 -18.87
N GLN A 172 -1.42 5.42 -19.68
CA GLN A 172 -1.11 5.47 -21.12
C GLN A 172 0.06 6.37 -21.55
N ALA A 173 0.69 7.22 -20.71
CA ALA A 173 1.53 8.25 -21.36
C ALA A 173 2.74 8.89 -20.66
N ARG A 174 3.22 8.55 -19.44
CA ARG A 174 4.17 9.48 -18.80
C ARG A 174 5.35 8.85 -18.02
N HIS A 175 6.57 9.08 -18.51
CA HIS A 175 7.84 8.49 -18.03
C HIS A 175 8.21 8.77 -16.56
N CYS A 176 7.59 9.75 -15.93
CA CYS A 176 7.81 10.11 -14.53
C CYS A 176 6.74 9.53 -13.58
N LEU A 177 5.79 8.73 -14.06
CA LEU A 177 4.73 8.15 -13.24
C LEU A 177 4.88 6.63 -13.12
N LYS A 178 4.90 6.14 -11.88
CA LYS A 178 4.70 4.71 -11.57
C LYS A 178 3.31 4.49 -11.03
N ILE A 179 2.72 3.35 -11.33
CA ILE A 179 1.41 2.96 -10.81
C ILE A 179 1.54 1.56 -10.21
N TRP A 180 1.24 1.44 -8.92
CA TRP A 180 0.99 0.16 -8.27
C TRP A 180 -0.53 -0.03 -8.17
N ARG A 181 -0.97 -1.26 -8.39
CA ARG A 181 -2.35 -1.66 -8.20
C ARG A 181 -2.38 -2.77 -7.19
N GLU A 182 -3.35 -2.71 -6.31
CA GLU A 182 -3.61 -3.78 -5.37
C GLU A 182 -3.83 -5.09 -6.12
N PRO A 183 -3.11 -6.17 -5.74
CA PRO A 183 -3.35 -7.48 -6.31
C PRO A 183 -4.74 -8.00 -5.91
N GLU A 184 -5.28 -8.92 -6.70
CA GLU A 184 -6.51 -9.62 -6.35
C GLU A 184 -6.36 -10.31 -4.99
N MET A 185 -7.32 -10.05 -4.09
CA MET A 185 -7.34 -10.64 -2.76
C MET A 185 -8.01 -12.01 -2.82
N LEU A 186 -7.20 -13.07 -2.73
CA LEU A 186 -7.63 -14.44 -2.48
C LEU A 186 -7.97 -14.63 -0.98
N PRO A 187 -8.64 -15.73 -0.62
CA PRO A 187 -8.94 -16.03 0.78
C PRO A 187 -7.68 -16.06 1.64
N LEU A 188 -7.80 -15.55 2.86
CA LEU A 188 -6.76 -15.63 3.88
C LEU A 188 -6.82 -17.00 4.55
N ALA A 189 -5.68 -17.61 4.83
CA ALA A 189 -5.64 -18.89 5.54
C ALA A 189 -5.16 -18.72 6.98
N ALA A 190 -5.75 -19.48 7.90
CA ALA A 190 -5.29 -19.58 9.27
C ALA A 190 -5.12 -21.05 9.68
N TRP A 191 -4.03 -21.36 10.34
CA TRP A 191 -3.77 -22.68 10.90
C TRP A 191 -4.42 -22.79 12.29
N GLY A 192 -5.36 -23.71 12.45
CA GLY A 192 -6.33 -23.70 13.55
C GLY A 192 -5.77 -24.08 14.94
N ARG A 193 -4.57 -24.66 15.05
CA ARG A 193 -3.97 -24.99 16.37
C ARG A 193 -3.50 -23.75 17.14
N ALA A 194 -3.36 -22.61 16.47
CA ALA A 194 -2.91 -21.36 17.08
C ALA A 194 -4.10 -20.56 17.65
N SER A 195 -3.86 -19.88 18.77
CA SER A 195 -4.84 -18.97 19.39
C SER A 195 -4.81 -17.62 18.70
N TRP A 196 -5.65 -17.45 17.69
CA TRP A 196 -5.75 -16.21 16.91
C TRP A 196 -6.65 -15.18 17.60
N ASN A 197 -6.25 -13.91 17.55
CA ASN A 197 -7.16 -12.81 17.85
C ASN A 197 -8.09 -12.57 16.64
N TRP A 198 -9.24 -13.24 16.63
CA TRP A 198 -10.22 -13.14 15.55
C TRP A 198 -10.81 -11.74 15.41
N ASP A 199 -11.01 -11.00 16.51
CA ASP A 199 -11.48 -9.61 16.45
C ASP A 199 -10.47 -8.70 15.73
N ALA A 200 -9.17 -8.92 15.96
CA ALA A 200 -8.11 -8.20 15.26
C ALA A 200 -8.03 -8.59 13.77
N LEU A 201 -8.24 -9.87 13.42
CA LEU A 201 -8.29 -10.34 12.03
C LEU A 201 -9.49 -9.74 11.28
N GLU A 202 -10.67 -9.74 11.89
CA GLU A 202 -11.89 -9.16 11.31
C GLU A 202 -11.76 -7.63 11.16
N PHE A 203 -11.13 -6.96 12.13
CA PHE A 203 -10.84 -5.53 12.03
C PHE A 203 -9.83 -5.21 10.93
N ALA A 204 -8.78 -6.03 10.81
CA ALA A 204 -7.75 -5.86 9.80
C ALA A 204 -8.30 -6.12 8.40
N HIS A 205 -9.11 -7.16 8.24
CA HIS A 205 -9.59 -7.65 6.95
C HIS A 205 -11.12 -7.74 6.91
N PRO A 206 -11.82 -6.62 7.06
CA PRO A 206 -13.28 -6.63 7.10
C PRO A 206 -13.84 -7.15 5.78
N GLY A 207 -14.72 -8.14 5.88
CA GLY A 207 -15.34 -8.80 4.73
C GLY A 207 -14.44 -9.78 3.96
N ALA A 208 -13.20 -10.02 4.38
CA ALA A 208 -12.34 -11.01 3.74
C ALA A 208 -12.81 -12.45 4.02
N GLU A 209 -12.67 -13.34 3.03
CA GLU A 209 -12.89 -14.76 3.24
C GLU A 209 -11.71 -15.37 4.01
N PHE A 210 -12.00 -15.95 5.18
CA PHE A 210 -11.03 -16.73 5.95
C PHE A 210 -11.28 -18.23 5.80
N VAL A 211 -10.17 -18.96 5.63
CA VAL A 211 -10.13 -20.42 5.54
C VAL A 211 -9.27 -20.97 6.66
N VAL A 212 -9.87 -21.78 7.52
CA VAL A 212 -9.18 -22.42 8.63
C VAL A 212 -8.84 -23.86 8.27
N TYR A 213 -7.56 -24.18 8.39
CA TYR A 213 -7.01 -25.52 8.18
C TYR A 213 -6.70 -26.20 9.52
N GLY A 214 -6.84 -27.54 9.55
CA GLY A 214 -6.59 -28.32 10.75
C GLY A 214 -7.71 -28.19 11.79
N GLU A 215 -7.36 -28.32 13.07
CA GLU A 215 -8.33 -28.22 14.17
C GLU A 215 -8.81 -26.79 14.33
N ALA A 216 -10.07 -26.51 14.01
CA ALA A 216 -10.59 -25.14 13.95
C ALA A 216 -10.66 -24.37 15.29
N GLY A 217 -10.31 -24.98 16.43
CA GLY A 217 -10.21 -24.29 17.72
C GLY A 217 -11.42 -23.42 18.06
N ASP A 218 -11.14 -22.15 18.36
CA ASP A 218 -12.08 -21.08 18.70
C ASP A 218 -12.55 -20.26 17.48
N ALA A 219 -12.25 -20.70 16.26
CA ALA A 219 -12.54 -19.93 15.07
C ALA A 219 -14.05 -19.62 14.91
N PRO A 220 -14.43 -18.39 14.52
CA PRO A 220 -15.82 -17.99 14.37
C PRO A 220 -16.60 -18.89 13.42
N GLY A 221 -17.90 -19.09 13.68
CA GLY A 221 -18.73 -20.01 12.89
C GLY A 221 -18.90 -19.64 11.40
N HIS A 222 -18.58 -18.40 11.01
CA HIS A 222 -18.68 -17.93 9.63
C HIS A 222 -17.41 -18.18 8.81
N VAL A 223 -16.30 -18.58 9.43
CA VAL A 223 -15.06 -18.91 8.70
C VAL A 223 -15.21 -20.24 7.97
N ARG A 224 -14.66 -20.34 6.77
CA ARG A 224 -14.67 -21.60 6.01
C ARG A 224 -13.65 -22.56 6.62
N ARG A 225 -13.99 -23.85 6.69
CA ARG A 225 -13.04 -24.91 7.08
C ARG A 225 -12.56 -25.66 5.84
N ALA A 226 -11.28 -26.02 5.78
CA ALA A 226 -10.72 -26.79 4.68
C ALA A 226 -9.51 -27.60 5.16
N GLY A 227 -9.38 -28.84 4.70
CA GLY A 227 -8.20 -29.67 4.94
C GLY A 227 -7.85 -29.95 6.41
N GLU A 228 -6.98 -30.92 6.61
CA GLU A 228 -6.47 -31.28 7.95
C GLU A 228 -4.94 -31.15 8.07
N SER A 229 -4.25 -30.85 6.96
CA SER A 229 -2.79 -30.83 6.90
C SER A 229 -2.22 -29.48 6.46
N LEU A 230 -1.03 -29.17 6.99
CA LEU A 230 -0.29 -27.97 6.63
C LEU A 230 0.08 -27.98 5.13
N GLU A 231 0.43 -29.14 4.57
CA GLU A 231 0.75 -29.27 3.14
C GLU A 231 -0.44 -28.94 2.25
N GLU A 232 -1.67 -29.21 2.69
CA GLU A 232 -2.86 -28.83 1.95
C GLU A 232 -3.05 -27.32 1.95
N MET A 233 -2.89 -26.66 3.10
CA MET A 233 -2.93 -25.19 3.19
C MET A 233 -1.90 -24.54 2.26
N ILE A 234 -0.64 -25.02 2.29
CA ILE A 234 0.46 -24.48 1.46
C ILE A 234 0.25 -24.73 -0.04
N ARG A 235 -0.45 -25.81 -0.42
CA ARG A 235 -0.74 -26.10 -1.84
C ARG A 235 -1.84 -25.21 -2.41
N ASN A 236 -2.73 -24.69 -1.57
CA ASN A 236 -3.81 -23.83 -2.00
C ASN A 236 -3.35 -22.36 -2.06
N PRO A 237 -3.79 -21.60 -3.08
CA PRO A 237 -3.38 -20.21 -3.20
C PRO A 237 -4.15 -19.33 -2.21
N HIS A 238 -3.39 -18.52 -1.45
CA HIS A 238 -3.89 -17.59 -0.45
C HIS A 238 -3.14 -16.27 -0.53
N THR A 239 -3.81 -15.15 -0.27
CA THR A 239 -3.10 -13.86 -0.25
C THR A 239 -2.15 -13.76 0.93
N ALA A 240 -2.57 -14.24 2.10
CA ALA A 240 -1.69 -14.38 3.25
C ALA A 240 -2.08 -15.60 4.08
N VAL A 241 -1.11 -16.07 4.86
CA VAL A 241 -1.23 -17.25 5.71
C VAL A 241 -0.83 -16.90 7.14
N TYR A 242 -1.69 -17.25 8.09
CA TYR A 242 -1.50 -17.11 9.52
C TYR A 242 -1.17 -18.48 10.12
N LEU A 243 0.03 -18.65 10.66
CA LEU A 243 0.49 -19.92 11.25
C LEU A 243 1.60 -19.71 12.28
N GLU A 244 1.96 -20.76 13.01
CA GLU A 244 2.98 -20.67 14.05
C GLU A 244 4.40 -20.48 13.50
N GLN A 245 5.28 -19.83 14.28
CA GLN A 245 6.63 -19.46 13.84
C GLN A 245 7.43 -20.63 13.22
N GLN A 246 7.24 -21.84 13.74
CA GLN A 246 7.96 -23.03 13.29
C GLN A 246 7.65 -23.47 11.86
N ASP A 247 6.50 -23.08 11.30
CA ASP A 247 6.08 -23.49 9.94
C ASP A 247 6.18 -22.36 8.90
N MET A 248 6.65 -21.17 9.30
CA MET A 248 6.65 -19.97 8.44
C MET A 248 7.51 -20.12 7.19
N GLU A 249 8.70 -20.69 7.34
CA GLU A 249 9.63 -20.89 6.22
C GLU A 249 9.00 -21.78 5.13
N GLN A 250 8.25 -22.80 5.54
CA GLN A 250 7.59 -23.70 4.61
C GLN A 250 6.47 -22.99 3.83
N ALA A 251 5.71 -22.12 4.49
CA ALA A 251 4.61 -21.39 3.86
C ALA A 251 5.07 -20.28 2.92
N LEU A 252 6.27 -19.72 3.13
CA LEU A 252 6.88 -18.74 2.21
C LEU A 252 7.11 -19.30 0.80
N ALA A 253 7.06 -20.62 0.61
CA ALA A 253 7.07 -21.25 -0.72
C ALA A 253 5.76 -21.05 -1.51
N SER A 254 4.66 -20.65 -0.84
CA SER A 254 3.32 -20.55 -1.43
C SER A 254 2.74 -19.13 -1.45
N THR A 255 3.17 -18.28 -0.52
CA THR A 255 2.77 -16.88 -0.42
C THR A 255 3.94 -16.04 0.10
N ASP A 256 3.95 -14.76 -0.23
CA ASP A 256 4.92 -13.77 0.23
C ASP A 256 4.50 -13.08 1.54
N ARG A 257 3.31 -13.40 2.07
CA ARG A 257 2.75 -12.81 3.29
C ARG A 257 2.41 -13.92 4.29
N VAL A 258 3.36 -14.19 5.18
CA VAL A 258 3.19 -15.15 6.28
C VAL A 258 3.25 -14.41 7.61
N LEU A 259 2.23 -14.59 8.45
CA LEU A 259 2.08 -13.89 9.72
C LEU A 259 1.94 -14.88 10.88
N GLY A 260 2.53 -14.51 12.01
CA GLY A 260 2.50 -15.31 13.24
C GLY A 260 1.48 -14.82 14.26
N PRO A 261 1.28 -15.58 15.35
CA PRO A 261 0.51 -15.11 16.49
C PRO A 261 1.01 -13.75 17.00
N GLY A 262 0.09 -12.83 17.27
CA GLY A 262 0.39 -11.44 17.64
C GLY A 262 0.58 -10.48 16.46
N CYS A 263 0.54 -10.98 15.22
CA CYS A 263 0.60 -10.18 13.99
C CYS A 263 -0.75 -10.12 13.25
N GLU A 264 -1.86 -10.42 13.91
CA GLU A 264 -3.20 -10.50 13.31
C GLU A 264 -3.59 -9.19 12.61
N SER A 265 -3.25 -8.05 13.22
CA SER A 265 -3.50 -6.72 12.68
C SER A 265 -2.40 -6.18 11.78
N VAL A 266 -1.35 -6.94 11.51
CA VAL A 266 -0.21 -6.48 10.70
C VAL A 266 -0.49 -6.77 9.23
N TRP A 267 -0.19 -5.80 8.38
CA TRP A 267 -0.21 -6.00 6.93
C TRP A 267 0.95 -5.29 6.25
N PHE A 268 1.43 -5.86 5.15
CA PHE A 268 2.44 -5.27 4.29
C PHE A 268 2.24 -5.66 2.83
N TRP A 269 2.74 -4.80 1.94
CA TRP A 269 2.78 -5.03 0.50
C TRP A 269 4.24 -5.30 0.08
N PRO A 270 4.65 -6.57 -0.13
CA PRO A 270 6.01 -6.94 -0.52
C PRO A 270 6.51 -6.19 -1.76
N GLU A 271 5.61 -5.89 -2.69
CA GLU A 271 5.88 -5.17 -3.94
C GLU A 271 6.20 -3.70 -3.70
N LEU A 272 5.74 -3.11 -2.59
CA LEU A 272 6.02 -1.73 -2.19
C LEU A 272 7.32 -1.64 -1.39
N SER A 273 8.40 -2.17 -1.99
CA SER A 273 9.77 -1.98 -1.51
C SER A 273 10.24 -0.55 -1.74
N ARG A 274 11.38 -0.15 -1.15
CA ARG A 274 11.96 1.18 -1.40
C ARG A 274 12.24 1.40 -2.90
N ASP A 275 12.70 0.37 -3.59
CA ASP A 275 13.06 0.44 -5.01
C ASP A 275 11.84 0.74 -5.91
N PHE A 276 10.65 0.33 -5.48
CA PHE A 276 9.42 0.69 -6.17
C PHE A 276 9.27 2.22 -6.30
N PHE A 277 9.65 2.98 -5.28
CA PHE A 277 9.58 4.44 -5.26
C PHE A 277 10.76 5.13 -5.96
N ILE A 278 11.80 4.41 -6.39
CA ILE A 278 12.96 4.97 -7.10
C ILE A 278 12.77 4.93 -8.61
N HIS A 279 12.84 6.07 -9.27
CA HIS A 279 12.85 6.20 -10.73
C HIS A 279 14.28 6.17 -11.27
N THR A 280 14.56 5.25 -12.18
CA THR A 280 15.86 5.11 -12.83
C THR A 280 15.80 5.56 -14.28
N GLY A 281 16.65 6.52 -14.65
CA GLY A 281 16.90 6.94 -16.02
C GLY A 281 18.29 6.50 -16.47
N ARG A 282 18.43 6.14 -17.75
CA ARG A 282 19.71 5.75 -18.35
C ARG A 282 19.93 6.48 -19.66
N ALA A 283 21.13 7.01 -19.85
CA ALA A 283 21.57 7.61 -21.11
C ALA A 283 22.88 6.99 -21.56
N TRP A 284 22.98 6.71 -22.86
CA TRP A 284 24.19 6.21 -23.49
C TRP A 284 24.74 7.26 -24.46
N ALA A 285 26.04 7.47 -24.42
CA ALA A 285 26.77 8.25 -25.40
C ALA A 285 27.92 7.43 -25.98
N ARG A 286 28.23 7.63 -27.26
CA ARG A 286 29.49 7.15 -27.83
C ARG A 286 30.62 8.01 -27.29
N SER A 287 31.70 7.40 -26.81
CA SER A 287 32.93 8.12 -26.54
C SER A 287 33.44 8.66 -27.89
N ARG A 288 33.60 9.98 -28.02
CA ARG A 288 34.19 10.55 -29.24
C ARG A 288 35.62 10.01 -29.38
N PRO A 289 36.06 9.64 -30.60
CA PRO A 289 37.48 9.39 -30.82
C PRO A 289 38.26 10.66 -30.43
N GLU A 290 39.30 10.52 -29.61
CA GLU A 290 40.26 11.60 -29.41
C GLU A 290 41.00 11.84 -30.72
N GLY A 291 40.57 12.84 -31.49
CA GLY A 291 41.27 13.33 -32.69
C GLY A 291 40.56 13.06 -34.01
N GLU A 292 39.69 13.99 -34.42
CA GLU A 292 39.48 14.40 -35.82
C GLU A 292 39.50 15.92 -35.90
#